data_AF-A0A534AJM9-F1
#
_entry.id   AF-A0A534AJM9-F1
#
_cell.length_a   1.000
_cell.length_b   1.000
_cell.length_c   1.000
_cell.angle_alpha   90.00
_cell.angle_beta   90.00
_cell.angle_gamma   90.00
#
_symmetry.space_group_name_H-M   'P 1'
#
loop_
_entity.id
_entity.type
_entity.pdbx_description
1 polymer ?
#
loop_
_entity_poly.entity_id
_entity_poly.type
_entity_poly.pdbx_seq_one_letter_code
_entity_poly.pdbx_strand_id
1 'polypeptide(L)'
;MDYAQLAGMMSDGKLPDHAAATRFKQYWTERLGVLVVVAVAGGLLGCSRQRTCQERHDPSFGCYEAYYSAIVARAGVSAAFADLKAHYPTDPRVETLCHAITHHIGQAAFVKYSGIPEAFAHGDDFCASGYYHGVLQGFTSGAGRASLLANLDGVCAAVPGKERHSLEYYNCVHGLGHGIMAMTGDSLFEALRDCDGLTGTVEQDACHNGVFMENLIVDGEHGGHFSKYLKPEEPLYPCTAVDKRYKVSCFENQTSYALGATRGDFAKVFALCAGVEAPFRATCYQSLGRDAAAVSLNRVPATVAMCNLGTGREQRLNCVKGAALDFLYFYHSDAQALELCAALEPVLRSDCRSTVAATFRRF
;
A
#
# COMPACT_ATOMS: atom_id res chain seq x y z
N MET A 1 -37.40 -25.46 7.91
CA MET A 1 -36.41 -26.55 7.83
C MET A 1 -35.26 -26.18 8.75
N ASP A 2 -34.87 -27.12 9.59
CA ASP A 2 -33.93 -26.96 10.70
C ASP A 2 -32.45 -26.97 10.23
N TYR A 3 -31.59 -26.30 10.99
CA TYR A 3 -30.19 -25.95 10.73
C TYR A 3 -29.29 -27.18 10.47
N ALA A 4 -29.73 -28.37 10.83
CA ALA A 4 -29.00 -29.62 10.66
C ALA A 4 -28.98 -30.16 9.20
N GLN A 5 -29.90 -29.75 8.33
CA GLN A 5 -29.91 -30.22 6.93
C GLN A 5 -28.99 -29.41 5.99
N LEU A 6 -28.56 -28.22 6.41
CA LEU A 6 -27.66 -27.37 5.61
C LEU A 6 -26.19 -27.80 5.69
N ALA A 7 -25.78 -28.46 6.77
CA ALA A 7 -24.40 -28.90 6.97
C ALA A 7 -23.98 -30.10 6.10
N GLY A 8 -24.92 -30.82 5.50
CA GLY A 8 -24.64 -32.02 4.69
C GLY A 8 -24.33 -31.76 3.21
N MET A 9 -24.46 -30.52 2.71
CA MET A 9 -24.33 -30.22 1.28
C MET A 9 -22.98 -29.59 0.87
N MET A 10 -22.04 -29.44 1.80
CA MET A 10 -20.73 -28.79 1.57
C MET A 10 -19.52 -29.73 1.60
N SER A 11 -19.71 -31.06 1.52
CA SER A 11 -18.58 -32.01 1.59
C SER A 11 -17.95 -32.40 0.25
N ASP A 12 -18.56 -32.09 -0.90
CA ASP A 12 -18.05 -32.54 -2.19
C ASP A 12 -17.69 -31.34 -3.08
N GLY A 13 -16.39 -31.03 -3.14
CA GLY A 13 -15.80 -29.91 -3.89
C GLY A 13 -16.11 -29.90 -5.39
N LYS A 14 -17.30 -29.41 -5.75
CA LYS A 14 -17.69 -29.04 -7.11
C LYS A 14 -18.39 -27.67 -7.10
N LEU A 15 -18.01 -26.81 -8.05
CA LEU A 15 -18.62 -25.50 -8.30
C LEU A 15 -20.14 -25.64 -8.55
N PRO A 16 -20.98 -24.68 -8.12
CA PRO A 16 -22.43 -24.78 -8.29
C PRO A 16 -22.88 -24.53 -9.74
N ASP A 17 -23.77 -25.39 -10.21
CA ASP A 17 -24.41 -25.37 -11.53
C ASP A 17 -25.43 -24.21 -11.65
N HIS A 18 -25.50 -23.62 -12.84
CA HIS A 18 -26.33 -22.45 -13.19
C HIS A 18 -27.84 -22.64 -12.92
N ALA A 19 -28.31 -23.88 -12.76
CA ALA A 19 -29.70 -24.20 -12.45
C ALA A 19 -30.15 -23.83 -11.02
N ALA A 20 -29.21 -23.73 -10.05
CA ALA A 20 -29.54 -23.41 -8.66
C ALA A 20 -29.87 -21.91 -8.44
N ALA A 21 -29.21 -21.02 -9.18
CA ALA A 21 -29.44 -19.57 -9.09
C ALA A 21 -30.85 -19.17 -9.60
N THR A 22 -31.37 -19.90 -10.59
CA THR A 22 -32.68 -19.60 -11.20
C THR A 22 -33.85 -19.96 -10.29
N ARG A 23 -33.74 -21.05 -9.51
CA ARG A 23 -34.78 -21.46 -8.53
C ARG A 23 -34.82 -20.56 -7.30
N PHE A 24 -33.68 -20.01 -6.89
CA PHE A 24 -33.63 -19.04 -5.78
C PHE A 24 -34.28 -17.71 -6.15
N LYS A 25 -34.10 -17.25 -7.41
CA LYS A 25 -34.70 -16.00 -7.90
C LYS A 25 -36.23 -16.06 -7.90
N GLN A 26 -36.83 -17.18 -8.35
CA GLN A 26 -38.29 -17.36 -8.38
C GLN A 26 -38.95 -17.44 -6.99
N TYR A 27 -38.27 -18.04 -5.99
CA TYR A 27 -38.82 -18.17 -4.64
C TYR A 27 -38.96 -16.83 -3.90
N TRP A 28 -38.14 -15.83 -4.25
CA TRP A 28 -38.21 -14.48 -3.67
C TRP A 28 -39.17 -13.55 -4.41
N THR A 29 -39.35 -13.70 -5.73
CA THR A 29 -40.30 -12.85 -6.50
C THR A 29 -41.75 -13.08 -6.11
N GLU A 30 -42.15 -14.31 -5.75
CA GLU A 30 -43.54 -14.63 -5.40
C GLU A 30 -43.91 -14.22 -3.95
N ARG A 31 -42.93 -14.02 -3.06
CA ARG A 31 -43.18 -13.60 -1.67
C ARG A 31 -43.03 -12.09 -1.42
N LEU A 32 -42.41 -11.35 -2.32
CA LEU A 32 -42.32 -9.88 -2.24
C LEU A 32 -43.56 -9.15 -2.80
N GLY A 33 -44.46 -9.86 -3.49
CA GLY A 33 -45.64 -9.28 -4.13
C GLY A 33 -46.79 -8.83 -3.20
N VAL A 34 -46.70 -9.08 -1.89
CA VAL A 34 -47.81 -8.82 -0.93
C VAL A 34 -47.53 -7.64 0.02
N LEU A 35 -46.36 -6.99 -0.07
CA LEU A 35 -45.98 -5.88 0.84
C LEU A 35 -46.03 -4.48 0.20
N VAL A 36 -46.68 -4.31 -0.95
CA VAL A 36 -46.66 -3.04 -1.73
C VAL A 36 -47.84 -2.10 -1.43
N VAL A 37 -48.77 -2.45 -0.54
CA VAL A 37 -49.93 -1.58 -0.24
C VAL A 37 -49.99 -1.28 1.25
N VAL A 38 -49.40 -0.14 1.63
CA VAL A 38 -49.69 0.76 2.79
C VAL A 38 -48.37 1.38 3.27
N ALA A 39 -47.94 2.44 2.59
CA ALA A 39 -47.06 3.49 3.14
C ALA A 39 -47.11 4.75 2.24
N VAL A 40 -48.32 5.23 1.93
CA VAL A 40 -48.53 6.55 1.32
C VAL A 40 -48.91 7.52 2.42
N ALA A 41 -47.96 7.82 3.31
CA ALA A 41 -47.92 9.00 4.22
C ALA A 41 -46.84 8.77 5.29
N GLY A 42 -45.62 9.24 5.03
CA GLY A 42 -44.53 9.25 6.01
C GLY A 42 -43.33 8.42 5.58
N GLY A 43 -42.46 8.98 4.74
CA GLY A 43 -41.24 8.28 4.32
C GLY A 43 -40.53 8.92 3.15
N LEU A 44 -40.24 10.22 3.21
CA LEU A 44 -38.96 10.66 2.66
C LEU A 44 -37.89 9.96 3.52
N LEU A 45 -37.50 8.73 3.13
CA LEU A 45 -36.27 8.12 3.60
C LEU A 45 -35.14 9.00 3.08
N GLY A 46 -34.84 10.04 3.86
CA GLY A 46 -33.72 10.91 3.59
C GLY A 46 -32.48 10.04 3.49
N CYS A 47 -31.73 10.18 2.40
CA CYS A 47 -30.30 9.88 2.42
C CYS A 47 -29.70 10.75 3.54
N SER A 48 -29.69 10.25 4.77
CA SER A 48 -28.96 10.89 5.84
C SER A 48 -27.50 10.86 5.41
N ARG A 49 -26.95 12.05 5.12
CA ARG A 49 -25.53 12.21 4.80
C ARG A 49 -24.73 11.45 5.85
N GLN A 50 -23.89 10.51 5.41
CA GLN A 50 -22.98 9.82 6.31
C GLN A 50 -22.07 10.87 6.94
N ARG A 51 -22.09 10.97 8.27
CA ARG A 51 -21.19 11.88 8.98
C ARG A 51 -19.74 11.45 8.81
N THR A 52 -18.85 12.42 8.60
CA THR A 52 -17.39 12.19 8.52
C THR A 52 -16.82 11.78 9.87
N CYS A 53 -15.59 11.29 9.90
CA CYS A 53 -14.89 10.94 11.14
C CYS A 53 -14.63 12.16 12.03
N GLN A 54 -14.32 13.31 11.42
CA GLN A 54 -14.24 14.59 12.14
C GLN A 54 -15.57 15.01 12.76
N GLU A 55 -16.68 14.90 12.03
CA GLU A 55 -18.03 15.21 12.54
C GLU A 55 -18.47 14.26 13.66
N ARG A 56 -17.88 13.07 13.72
CA ARG A 56 -18.08 12.08 14.79
C ARG A 56 -17.10 12.25 15.96
N HIS A 57 -16.09 13.13 15.81
CA HIS A 57 -14.96 13.26 16.74
C HIS A 57 -14.23 11.94 17.00
N ASP A 58 -14.11 11.10 15.97
CA ASP A 58 -13.45 9.81 16.03
C ASP A 58 -12.20 9.82 15.12
N PRO A 59 -11.00 10.01 15.68
CA PRO A 59 -9.76 10.05 14.91
C PRO A 59 -9.19 8.65 14.61
N SER A 60 -9.88 7.57 15.02
CA SER A 60 -9.41 6.21 14.85
C SER A 60 -9.35 5.84 13.36
N PHE A 61 -8.37 5.01 13.01
CA PHE A 61 -8.26 4.50 11.65
C PHE A 61 -9.52 3.73 11.24
N GLY A 62 -10.08 2.91 12.13
CA GLY A 62 -11.32 2.16 11.90
C GLY A 62 -12.54 3.02 11.53
N CYS A 63 -12.61 4.27 11.98
CA CYS A 63 -13.63 5.19 11.49
C CYS A 63 -13.46 5.47 9.99
N TYR A 64 -12.24 5.78 9.56
CA TYR A 64 -11.93 6.09 8.17
C TYR A 64 -12.10 4.86 7.26
N GLU A 65 -11.71 3.67 7.73
CA GLU A 65 -11.97 2.40 7.03
C GLU A 65 -13.46 2.22 6.72
N ALA A 66 -14.31 2.35 7.73
CA ALA A 66 -15.76 2.21 7.60
C ALA A 66 -16.36 3.33 6.74
N TYR A 67 -15.83 4.56 6.87
CA TYR A 67 -16.27 5.72 6.11
C TYR A 67 -16.03 5.52 4.60
N TYR A 68 -14.79 5.21 4.22
CA TYR A 68 -14.39 5.05 2.83
C TYR A 68 -14.94 3.78 2.18
N SER A 69 -15.02 2.66 2.91
CA SER A 69 -15.66 1.44 2.43
C SER A 69 -17.14 1.68 2.07
N ALA A 70 -17.85 2.46 2.89
CA ALA A 70 -19.23 2.84 2.60
C ALA A 70 -19.36 3.75 1.36
N ILE A 71 -18.34 4.57 1.04
CA ILE A 71 -18.35 5.37 -0.20
C ILE A 71 -18.19 4.46 -1.42
N VAL A 72 -17.23 3.55 -1.39
CA VAL A 72 -16.99 2.61 -2.49
C VAL A 72 -18.23 1.75 -2.74
N ALA A 73 -18.85 1.22 -1.68
CA ALA A 73 -20.07 0.44 -1.79
C ALA A 73 -21.20 1.23 -2.49
N ARG A 74 -21.48 2.47 -2.05
CA ARG A 74 -22.62 3.26 -2.55
C ARG A 74 -22.38 3.96 -3.89
N ALA A 75 -21.16 4.44 -4.15
CA ALA A 75 -20.86 5.39 -5.22
C ALA A 75 -19.59 5.04 -6.04
N GLY A 76 -18.82 4.04 -5.62
CA GLY A 76 -17.63 3.58 -6.34
C GLY A 76 -16.34 4.32 -5.96
N VAL A 77 -15.23 3.88 -6.56
CA VAL A 77 -13.87 4.30 -6.20
C VAL A 77 -13.60 5.75 -6.56
N SER A 78 -14.04 6.22 -7.73
CA SER A 78 -13.88 7.63 -8.14
C SER A 78 -14.51 8.60 -7.13
N ALA A 79 -15.68 8.27 -6.58
CA ALA A 79 -16.32 9.09 -5.55
C ALA A 79 -15.55 9.08 -4.22
N ALA A 80 -14.97 7.94 -3.84
CA ALA A 80 -14.13 7.83 -2.64
C ALA A 80 -12.86 8.67 -2.76
N PHE A 81 -12.19 8.65 -3.91
CA PHE A 81 -11.00 9.47 -4.16
C PHE A 81 -11.31 10.96 -4.27
N ALA A 82 -12.43 11.34 -4.89
CA ALA A 82 -12.87 12.74 -4.91
C ALA A 82 -13.08 13.28 -3.48
N ASP A 83 -13.73 12.47 -2.62
CA ASP A 83 -13.93 12.82 -1.21
C ASP A 83 -12.61 12.86 -0.44
N LEU A 84 -11.71 11.88 -0.65
CA LEU A 84 -10.39 11.84 -0.02
C LEU A 84 -9.54 13.07 -0.38
N LYS A 85 -9.45 13.43 -1.66
CA LYS A 85 -8.71 14.60 -2.15
C LYS A 85 -9.30 15.91 -1.63
N ALA A 86 -10.61 15.98 -1.42
CA ALA A 86 -11.25 17.16 -0.85
C ALA A 86 -10.94 17.35 0.64
N HIS A 87 -10.78 16.27 1.41
CA HIS A 87 -10.46 16.33 2.84
C HIS A 87 -8.96 16.36 3.13
N TYR A 88 -8.11 15.88 2.22
CA TYR A 88 -6.64 15.87 2.39
C TYR A 88 -6.05 17.20 2.88
N PRO A 89 -6.39 18.40 2.34
CA PRO A 89 -5.80 19.65 2.80
C PRO A 89 -6.40 20.20 4.11
N THR A 90 -7.49 19.62 4.64
CA THR A 90 -8.25 20.17 5.78
C THR A 90 -8.41 19.22 6.95
N ASP A 91 -8.14 17.93 6.75
CA ASP A 91 -8.16 16.91 7.80
C ASP A 91 -6.74 16.36 8.05
N PRO A 92 -6.07 16.76 9.15
CA PRO A 92 -4.72 16.28 9.47
C PRO A 92 -4.62 14.76 9.61
N ARG A 93 -5.71 14.08 10.01
CA ARG A 93 -5.72 12.61 10.08
C ARG A 93 -5.81 12.00 8.69
N VAL A 94 -6.53 12.61 7.76
CA VAL A 94 -6.51 12.18 6.34
C VAL A 94 -5.14 12.40 5.73
N GLU A 95 -4.49 13.55 5.94
CA GLU A 95 -3.13 13.80 5.45
C GLU A 95 -2.14 12.74 5.97
N THR A 96 -2.23 12.41 7.27
CA THR A 96 -1.36 11.42 7.92
C THR A 96 -1.65 9.98 7.48
N LEU A 97 -2.93 9.58 7.44
CA LEU A 97 -3.36 8.21 7.18
C LEU A 97 -3.63 7.93 5.70
N CYS A 98 -3.31 8.87 4.81
CA CYS A 98 -3.84 8.83 3.44
C CYS A 98 -3.50 7.52 2.71
N HIS A 99 -2.25 7.04 2.83
CA HIS A 99 -1.83 5.79 2.22
C HIS A 99 -2.61 4.59 2.77
N ALA A 100 -2.77 4.49 4.09
CA ALA A 100 -3.50 3.40 4.71
C ALA A 100 -5.00 3.47 4.37
N ILE A 101 -5.58 4.67 4.29
CA ILE A 101 -6.97 4.85 3.85
C ILE A 101 -7.17 4.32 2.43
N THR A 102 -6.23 4.57 1.51
CA THR A 102 -6.35 4.06 0.14
C THR A 102 -6.25 2.54 0.07
N HIS A 103 -5.53 1.86 0.98
CA HIS A 103 -5.60 0.39 1.09
C HIS A 103 -7.04 -0.08 1.31
N HIS A 104 -7.79 0.52 2.23
CA HIS A 104 -9.18 0.10 2.47
C HIS A 104 -10.13 0.46 1.33
N ILE A 105 -9.89 1.57 0.62
CA ILE A 105 -10.61 1.86 -0.63
C ILE A 105 -10.37 0.71 -1.63
N GLY A 106 -9.12 0.24 -1.75
CA GLY A 106 -8.75 -0.89 -2.59
C GLY A 106 -9.38 -2.22 -2.18
N GLN A 107 -9.37 -2.54 -0.88
CA GLN A 107 -10.01 -3.74 -0.35
C GLN A 107 -11.53 -3.73 -0.66
N ALA A 108 -12.20 -2.59 -0.40
CA ALA A 108 -13.62 -2.42 -0.72
C ALA A 108 -13.89 -2.49 -2.23
N ALA A 109 -12.96 -2.02 -3.06
CA ALA A 109 -13.06 -2.13 -4.50
C ALA A 109 -12.94 -3.58 -4.98
N PHE A 110 -12.03 -4.37 -4.42
CA PHE A 110 -11.92 -5.80 -4.75
C PHE A 110 -13.22 -6.56 -4.42
N VAL A 111 -13.90 -6.21 -3.33
CA VAL A 111 -15.22 -6.79 -3.00
C VAL A 111 -16.30 -6.35 -4.00
N LYS A 112 -16.23 -5.11 -4.49
CA LYS A 112 -17.22 -4.53 -5.41
C LYS A 112 -17.06 -5.04 -6.85
N TYR A 113 -15.83 -5.19 -7.31
CA TYR A 113 -15.50 -5.45 -8.71
C TYR A 113 -15.07 -6.90 -8.94
N SER A 114 -15.19 -7.40 -10.16
CA SER A 114 -14.93 -8.80 -10.50
C SER A 114 -13.44 -9.07 -10.75
N GLY A 115 -12.66 -9.15 -9.66
CA GLY A 115 -11.26 -9.55 -9.69
C GLY A 115 -10.26 -8.41 -9.80
N ILE A 116 -8.96 -8.74 -9.75
CA ILE A 116 -7.84 -7.78 -9.68
C ILE A 116 -7.83 -6.83 -10.90
N PRO A 117 -7.91 -7.30 -12.17
CA PRO A 117 -7.79 -6.40 -13.31
C PRO A 117 -8.92 -5.37 -13.38
N GLU A 118 -10.16 -5.78 -13.08
CA GLU A 118 -11.30 -4.87 -13.07
C GLU A 118 -11.16 -3.86 -11.93
N ALA A 119 -10.82 -4.29 -10.72
CA ALA A 119 -10.60 -3.35 -9.61
C ALA A 119 -9.48 -2.34 -9.92
N PHE A 120 -8.37 -2.77 -10.54
CA PHE A 120 -7.27 -1.89 -10.94
C PHE A 120 -7.71 -0.81 -11.94
N ALA A 121 -8.64 -1.11 -12.84
CA ALA A 121 -9.12 -0.16 -13.85
C ALA A 121 -9.86 1.06 -13.26
N HIS A 122 -10.27 1.00 -11.99
CA HIS A 122 -10.91 2.12 -11.27
C HIS A 122 -9.94 2.85 -10.31
N GLY A 123 -8.67 2.44 -10.27
CA GLY A 123 -7.67 2.94 -9.33
C GLY A 123 -7.23 4.38 -9.56
N ASP A 124 -6.56 4.92 -8.54
CA ASP A 124 -5.98 6.26 -8.52
C ASP A 124 -4.70 6.19 -7.69
N ASP A 125 -3.60 6.77 -8.20
CA ASP A 125 -2.29 6.70 -7.55
C ASP A 125 -2.10 7.68 -6.38
N PHE A 126 -3.12 8.50 -6.09
CA PHE A 126 -3.06 9.44 -4.97
C PHE A 126 -2.73 8.72 -3.65
N CYS A 127 -1.84 9.32 -2.87
CA CYS A 127 -1.28 8.76 -1.64
C CYS A 127 -0.45 7.48 -1.85
N ALA A 128 0.52 7.61 -2.77
CA ALA A 128 1.55 6.62 -3.07
C ALA A 128 0.97 5.26 -3.48
N SER A 129 -0.03 5.28 -4.37
CA SER A 129 -0.59 4.08 -5.00
C SER A 129 -1.15 3.02 -4.02
N GLY A 130 -1.43 3.38 -2.76
CA GLY A 130 -1.89 2.45 -1.73
C GLY A 130 -3.20 1.71 -2.07
N TYR A 131 -4.03 2.27 -2.96
CA TYR A 131 -5.20 1.59 -3.51
C TYR A 131 -4.89 0.22 -4.10
N TYR A 132 -3.84 0.12 -4.92
CA TYR A 132 -3.51 -1.12 -5.60
C TYR A 132 -3.03 -2.18 -4.59
N HIS A 133 -2.28 -1.77 -3.57
CA HIS A 133 -1.87 -2.67 -2.46
C HIS A 133 -3.11 -3.21 -1.74
N GLY A 134 -4.06 -2.32 -1.46
CA GLY A 134 -5.36 -2.65 -0.88
C GLY A 134 -6.19 -3.64 -1.69
N VAL A 135 -6.21 -3.53 -3.02
CA VAL A 135 -6.88 -4.51 -3.89
C VAL A 135 -6.28 -5.91 -3.69
N LEU A 136 -4.96 -6.01 -3.56
CA LEU A 136 -4.28 -7.29 -3.32
C LEU A 136 -4.50 -7.82 -1.90
N GLN A 137 -4.58 -6.95 -0.89
CA GLN A 137 -5.01 -7.34 0.46
C GLN A 137 -6.45 -7.88 0.44
N GLY A 138 -7.35 -7.23 -0.30
CA GLY A 138 -8.72 -7.71 -0.51
C GLY A 138 -8.76 -9.10 -1.16
N PHE A 139 -7.97 -9.30 -2.21
CA PHE A 139 -7.81 -10.59 -2.88
C PHE A 139 -7.28 -11.68 -1.95
N THR A 140 -6.19 -11.39 -1.25
CA THR A 140 -5.51 -12.36 -0.38
C THR A 140 -6.35 -12.71 0.86
N SER A 141 -7.16 -11.78 1.39
CA SER A 141 -8.07 -12.07 2.51
C SER A 141 -9.09 -13.20 2.22
N GLY A 142 -9.46 -13.41 0.96
CA GLY A 142 -10.35 -14.48 0.52
C GLY A 142 -9.65 -15.71 -0.06
N ALA A 143 -8.33 -15.66 -0.25
CA ALA A 143 -7.56 -16.74 -0.89
C ALA A 143 -6.97 -17.70 0.15
N GLY A 144 -6.86 -18.99 -0.21
CA GLY A 144 -6.08 -19.93 0.57
C GLY A 144 -4.59 -19.78 0.26
N ARG A 145 -3.73 -19.69 1.29
CA ARG A 145 -2.27 -19.57 1.09
C ARG A 145 -1.71 -20.66 0.16
N ALA A 146 -2.07 -21.92 0.37
CA ALA A 146 -1.60 -23.02 -0.49
C ALA A 146 -2.02 -22.85 -1.96
N SER A 147 -3.25 -22.40 -2.23
CA SER A 147 -3.72 -22.13 -3.58
C SER A 147 -3.05 -20.91 -4.21
N LEU A 148 -2.74 -19.88 -3.43
CA LEU A 148 -1.99 -18.71 -3.88
C LEU A 148 -0.57 -19.11 -4.31
N LEU A 149 0.15 -19.82 -3.43
CA LEU A 149 1.54 -20.23 -3.66
C LEU A 149 1.68 -21.17 -4.86
N ALA A 150 0.64 -21.95 -5.19
CA ALA A 150 0.62 -22.83 -6.36
C ALA A 150 0.61 -22.07 -7.70
N ASN A 151 0.28 -20.77 -7.72
CA ASN A 151 0.19 -19.98 -8.95
C ASN A 151 0.51 -18.48 -8.72
N LEU A 152 1.65 -18.18 -8.09
CA LEU A 152 2.05 -16.80 -7.78
C LEU A 152 2.19 -15.92 -9.03
N ASP A 153 2.86 -16.40 -10.08
CA ASP A 153 3.05 -15.63 -11.32
C ASP A 153 1.72 -15.27 -11.99
N GLY A 154 0.68 -16.07 -11.76
CA GLY A 154 -0.65 -15.88 -12.32
C GLY A 154 -1.46 -14.76 -11.66
N VAL A 155 -1.12 -14.34 -10.43
CA VAL A 155 -1.92 -13.37 -9.66
C VAL A 155 -2.02 -12.02 -10.37
N CYS A 156 -0.88 -11.50 -10.82
CA CYS A 156 -0.78 -10.19 -11.50
C CYS A 156 -0.69 -10.31 -13.03
N ALA A 157 -0.79 -11.51 -13.60
CA ALA A 157 -0.53 -11.75 -15.03
C ALA A 157 -1.48 -10.97 -15.97
N ALA A 158 -2.70 -10.68 -15.51
CA ALA A 158 -3.70 -9.94 -16.27
C ALA A 158 -3.66 -8.42 -16.02
N VAL A 159 -2.76 -7.92 -15.17
CA VAL A 159 -2.54 -6.49 -14.98
C VAL A 159 -1.66 -5.97 -16.13
N PRO A 160 -2.10 -4.94 -16.88
CA PRO A 160 -1.32 -4.40 -18.00
C PRO A 160 0.06 -3.91 -17.57
N GLY A 161 1.06 -4.07 -18.44
CA GLY A 161 2.37 -3.45 -18.26
C GLY A 161 3.44 -4.32 -17.61
N LYS A 162 3.21 -5.63 -17.47
CA LYS A 162 4.21 -6.61 -17.03
C LYS A 162 5.54 -6.51 -17.79
N GLU A 163 5.47 -6.43 -19.10
CA GLU A 163 6.61 -6.45 -20.03
C GLU A 163 7.53 -5.25 -19.86
N ARG A 164 6.98 -4.13 -19.38
CA ARG A 164 7.70 -2.89 -19.09
C ARG A 164 7.92 -2.67 -17.59
N HIS A 165 7.43 -3.57 -16.74
CA HIS A 165 7.30 -3.38 -15.29
C HIS A 165 6.71 -2.01 -14.95
N SER A 166 5.52 -1.71 -15.50
CA SER A 166 4.84 -0.45 -15.23
C SER A 166 4.56 -0.27 -13.74
N LEU A 167 4.28 0.96 -13.34
CA LEU A 167 3.95 1.27 -11.96
C LEU A 167 2.79 0.43 -11.42
N GLU A 168 1.73 0.25 -12.22
CA GLU A 168 0.56 -0.54 -11.82
C GLU A 168 0.91 -2.03 -11.67
N TYR A 169 1.70 -2.58 -12.59
CA TYR A 169 2.16 -3.97 -12.48
C TYR A 169 3.06 -4.16 -11.25
N TYR A 170 3.99 -3.23 -11.02
CA TYR A 170 4.85 -3.23 -9.83
C TYR A 170 4.00 -3.17 -8.56
N ASN A 171 3.04 -2.25 -8.47
CA ASN A 171 2.14 -2.13 -7.31
C ASN A 171 1.27 -3.38 -7.09
N CYS A 172 0.92 -4.11 -8.15
CA CYS A 172 0.26 -5.40 -8.00
C CYS A 172 1.17 -6.42 -7.29
N VAL A 173 2.40 -6.60 -7.76
CA VAL A 173 3.30 -7.59 -7.17
C VAL A 173 3.80 -7.16 -5.79
N HIS A 174 3.99 -5.85 -5.58
CA HIS A 174 4.26 -5.29 -4.27
C HIS A 174 3.11 -5.55 -3.29
N GLY A 175 1.86 -5.25 -3.69
CA GLY A 175 0.65 -5.55 -2.91
C GLY A 175 0.48 -7.03 -2.57
N LEU A 176 0.91 -7.94 -3.45
CA LEU A 176 0.96 -9.38 -3.18
C LEU A 176 1.87 -9.69 -1.98
N GLY A 177 2.99 -8.97 -1.83
CA GLY A 177 3.86 -9.07 -0.66
C GLY A 177 3.16 -8.73 0.67
N HIS A 178 2.36 -7.66 0.69
CA HIS A 178 1.53 -7.32 1.86
C HIS A 178 0.56 -8.47 2.21
N GLY A 179 -0.14 -8.99 1.20
CA GLY A 179 -1.08 -10.09 1.38
C GLY A 179 -0.42 -11.38 1.89
N ILE A 180 0.76 -11.73 1.36
CA ILE A 180 1.56 -12.87 1.84
C ILE A 180 2.00 -12.66 3.29
N MET A 181 2.43 -11.44 3.67
CA MET A 181 2.78 -11.13 5.05
C MET A 181 1.60 -11.40 6.00
N ALA A 182 0.40 -10.92 5.66
CA ALA A 182 -0.81 -11.19 6.43
C ALA A 182 -1.16 -12.70 6.50
N MET A 183 -1.04 -13.43 5.38
CA MET A 183 -1.31 -14.89 5.32
C MET A 183 -0.36 -15.73 6.17
N THR A 184 0.85 -15.23 6.42
CA THR A 184 1.84 -15.91 7.27
C THR A 184 1.73 -15.55 8.75
N GLY A 185 0.71 -14.77 9.14
CA GLY A 185 0.58 -14.26 10.50
C GLY A 185 1.77 -13.38 10.87
N ASP A 186 2.16 -12.50 9.95
CA ASP A 186 3.27 -11.57 10.08
C ASP A 186 4.63 -12.26 10.27
N SER A 187 4.82 -13.46 9.73
CA SER A 187 6.12 -14.13 9.76
C SER A 187 7.02 -13.64 8.62
N LEU A 188 7.77 -12.57 8.87
CA LEU A 188 8.68 -11.94 7.89
C LEU A 188 9.51 -12.93 7.08
N PHE A 189 10.26 -13.82 7.75
CA PHE A 189 11.15 -14.76 7.05
C PHE A 189 10.38 -15.81 6.23
N GLU A 190 9.16 -16.14 6.64
CA GLU A 190 8.31 -17.07 5.89
C GLU A 190 7.71 -16.37 4.66
N ALA A 191 7.20 -15.15 4.83
CA ALA A 191 6.69 -14.33 3.74
C ALA A 191 7.75 -14.07 2.65
N LEU A 192 9.01 -13.79 3.03
CA LEU A 192 10.11 -13.64 2.08
C LEU A 192 10.36 -14.91 1.26
N ARG A 193 10.28 -16.09 1.89
CA ARG A 193 10.44 -17.38 1.20
C ARG A 193 9.26 -17.68 0.29
N ASP A 194 8.05 -17.32 0.68
CA ASP A 194 6.86 -17.45 -0.15
C ASP A 194 6.99 -16.58 -1.42
N CYS A 195 7.49 -15.35 -1.31
CA CYS A 195 7.80 -14.49 -2.46
C CYS A 195 8.86 -15.09 -3.41
N ASP A 196 9.77 -15.94 -2.92
CA ASP A 196 10.77 -16.62 -3.77
C ASP A 196 10.13 -17.56 -4.80
N GLY A 197 8.85 -17.91 -4.65
CA GLY A 197 8.11 -18.72 -5.61
C GLY A 197 7.78 -17.98 -6.91
N LEU A 198 7.93 -16.66 -6.96
CA LEU A 198 7.84 -15.88 -8.20
C LEU A 198 9.02 -16.19 -9.12
N THR A 199 8.78 -16.28 -10.43
CA THR A 199 9.83 -16.68 -11.39
C THR A 199 10.70 -15.52 -11.89
N GLY A 200 10.16 -14.30 -11.88
CA GLY A 200 10.86 -13.10 -12.32
C GLY A 200 11.58 -12.38 -11.17
N THR A 201 12.78 -11.89 -11.42
CA THR A 201 13.60 -11.22 -10.39
C THR A 201 13.02 -9.89 -9.96
N VAL A 202 12.40 -9.14 -10.88
CA VAL A 202 11.76 -7.86 -10.56
C VAL A 202 10.52 -8.08 -9.72
N GLU A 203 9.76 -9.13 -10.01
CA GLU A 203 8.59 -9.54 -9.25
C GLU A 203 8.97 -10.01 -7.84
N GLN A 204 10.04 -10.80 -7.71
CA GLN A 204 10.60 -11.17 -6.40
C GLN A 204 10.96 -9.91 -5.59
N ASP A 205 11.74 -9.00 -6.16
CA ASP A 205 12.18 -7.77 -5.48
C ASP A 205 10.97 -6.91 -5.05
N ALA A 206 9.95 -6.77 -5.90
CA ALA A 206 8.72 -6.04 -5.60
C ALA A 206 7.93 -6.69 -4.45
N CYS A 207 7.77 -8.03 -4.49
CA CYS A 207 7.10 -8.79 -3.44
C CYS A 207 7.84 -8.68 -2.11
N HIS A 208 9.17 -8.83 -2.10
CA HIS A 208 10.00 -8.64 -0.91
C HIS A 208 9.88 -7.22 -0.36
N ASN A 209 9.86 -6.21 -1.24
CA ASN A 209 9.69 -4.81 -0.83
C ASN A 209 8.33 -4.60 -0.12
N GLY A 210 7.24 -5.17 -0.64
CA GLY A 210 5.92 -5.14 0.01
C GLY A 210 5.89 -5.86 1.36
N VAL A 211 6.57 -7.00 1.47
CA VAL A 211 6.74 -7.72 2.75
C VAL A 211 7.49 -6.86 3.78
N PHE A 212 8.57 -6.18 3.39
CA PHE A 212 9.32 -5.30 4.29
C PHE A 212 8.55 -4.04 4.64
N MET A 213 7.77 -3.46 3.71
CA MET A 213 6.91 -2.32 3.98
C MET A 213 5.85 -2.68 5.01
N GLU A 214 5.14 -3.81 4.82
CA GLU A 214 4.15 -4.30 5.78
C GLU A 214 4.80 -4.49 7.16
N ASN A 215 5.98 -5.12 7.24
CA ASN A 215 6.71 -5.31 8.49
C ASN A 215 6.98 -4.01 9.28
N LEU A 216 7.08 -2.86 8.61
CA LEU A 216 7.28 -1.54 9.24
C LEU A 216 5.96 -0.89 9.68
N ILE A 217 4.86 -1.17 8.97
CA ILE A 217 3.54 -0.56 9.17
C ILE A 217 2.68 -1.36 10.18
N VAL A 218 3.09 -2.58 10.55
CA VAL A 218 2.55 -3.32 11.71
C VAL A 218 3.00 -2.60 13.00
N ASP A 219 2.39 -1.43 13.26
CA ASP A 219 2.72 -0.44 14.31
C ASP A 219 1.53 -0.12 15.25
N GLY A 220 0.43 -0.84 15.11
CA GLY A 220 -0.78 -0.69 15.93
C GLY A 220 -1.66 0.52 15.62
N GLU A 221 -1.14 1.57 14.97
CA GLU A 221 -1.94 2.74 14.57
C GLU A 221 -2.85 2.41 13.38
N HIS A 222 -2.43 1.46 12.55
CA HIS A 222 -3.16 0.91 11.40
C HIS A 222 -4.00 -0.33 11.74
N GLY A 223 -4.31 -0.57 13.03
CA GLY A 223 -5.11 -1.71 13.47
C GLY A 223 -4.37 -3.05 13.59
N GLY A 224 -3.05 -3.06 13.38
CA GLY A 224 -2.19 -4.25 13.48
C GLY A 224 -1.61 -4.52 14.89
N HIS A 225 -0.75 -5.53 14.98
CA HIS A 225 0.12 -5.74 16.15
C HIS A 225 1.42 -4.95 16.00
N PHE A 226 2.39 -5.11 16.91
CA PHE A 226 3.75 -4.63 16.67
C PHE A 226 4.58 -5.76 16.05
N SER A 227 5.34 -5.47 14.99
CA SER A 227 6.25 -6.47 14.43
C SER A 227 7.29 -6.92 15.45
N LYS A 228 7.41 -8.24 15.65
CA LYS A 228 8.50 -8.86 16.43
C LYS A 228 9.87 -8.78 15.75
N TYR A 229 9.91 -8.29 14.51
CA TYR A 229 11.14 -8.16 13.71
C TYR A 229 11.71 -6.75 13.73
N LEU A 230 11.22 -5.89 14.62
CA LEU A 230 11.70 -4.53 14.81
C LEU A 230 12.22 -4.36 16.23
N LYS A 231 13.45 -3.84 16.37
CA LYS A 231 14.15 -3.74 17.66
C LYS A 231 14.73 -2.34 17.85
N PRO A 232 14.31 -1.59 18.89
CA PRO A 232 14.80 -0.22 19.10
C PRO A 232 16.32 -0.15 19.29
N GLU A 233 16.93 -1.17 19.90
CA GLU A 233 18.37 -1.25 20.15
C GLU A 233 19.18 -1.68 18.90
N GLU A 234 18.51 -2.26 17.91
CA GLU A 234 19.10 -2.65 16.61
C GLU A 234 18.30 -2.03 15.46
N PRO A 235 18.38 -0.69 15.22
CA PRO A 235 17.44 0.00 14.32
C PRO A 235 17.49 -0.43 12.84
N LEU A 236 18.54 -1.14 12.42
CA LEU A 236 18.68 -1.71 11.07
C LEU A 236 18.30 -3.19 10.98
N TYR A 237 17.92 -3.83 12.09
CA TYR A 237 17.31 -5.15 12.08
C TYR A 237 15.88 -5.03 11.52
N PRO A 238 15.48 -5.88 10.55
CA PRO A 238 16.08 -7.17 10.21
C PRO A 238 17.05 -7.17 9.02
N CYS A 239 17.34 -6.03 8.38
CA CYS A 239 18.20 -5.96 7.20
C CYS A 239 19.65 -6.45 7.46
N THR A 240 20.08 -6.42 8.72
CA THR A 240 21.37 -6.99 9.15
C THR A 240 21.37 -8.52 9.26
N ALA A 241 20.20 -9.15 9.35
CA ALA A 241 20.03 -10.59 9.59
C ALA A 241 19.48 -11.38 8.40
N VAL A 242 18.81 -10.72 7.45
CA VAL A 242 18.29 -11.36 6.23
C VAL A 242 19.41 -11.75 5.25
N ASP A 243 19.13 -12.74 4.40
CA ASP A 243 20.03 -13.14 3.33
C ASP A 243 20.34 -11.99 2.38
N LYS A 244 21.52 -12.04 1.74
CA LYS A 244 22.02 -11.01 0.83
C LYS A 244 21.01 -10.61 -0.26
N ARG A 245 20.23 -11.57 -0.77
CA ARG A 245 19.22 -11.34 -1.81
C ARG A 245 18.10 -10.39 -1.38
N TYR A 246 17.75 -10.36 -0.10
CA TYR A 246 16.66 -9.53 0.42
C TYR A 246 17.11 -8.15 0.88
N LYS A 247 18.43 -7.93 1.01
CA LYS A 247 18.97 -6.73 1.66
C LYS A 247 18.62 -5.44 0.91
N VAL A 248 18.57 -5.46 -0.43
CA VAL A 248 18.18 -4.26 -1.20
C VAL A 248 16.76 -3.84 -0.82
N SER A 249 15.76 -4.70 -1.02
CA SER A 249 14.35 -4.42 -0.69
C SER A 249 14.15 -4.06 0.78
N CYS A 250 14.92 -4.65 1.69
CA CYS A 250 14.88 -4.31 3.11
C CYS A 250 15.40 -2.88 3.37
N PHE A 251 16.59 -2.57 2.87
CA PHE A 251 17.22 -1.25 3.08
C PHE A 251 16.50 -0.12 2.35
N GLU A 252 15.62 -0.40 1.37
CA GLU A 252 14.78 0.60 0.72
C GLU A 252 13.73 1.22 1.65
N ASN A 253 13.37 0.54 2.75
CA ASN A 253 12.35 1.01 3.69
C ASN A 253 12.83 1.14 5.15
N GLN A 254 13.87 0.41 5.57
CA GLN A 254 14.24 0.27 6.98
C GLN A 254 14.57 1.57 7.72
N THR A 255 15.00 2.63 7.02
CA THR A 255 15.32 3.89 7.69
C THR A 255 14.11 4.56 8.33
N SER A 256 12.87 4.25 7.89
CA SER A 256 11.66 4.75 8.54
C SER A 256 11.58 4.27 10.00
N TYR A 257 11.84 2.99 10.24
CA TYR A 257 11.92 2.47 11.60
C TYR A 257 13.13 3.04 12.35
N ALA A 258 14.28 3.14 11.70
CA ALA A 258 15.47 3.70 12.33
C ALA A 258 15.28 5.16 12.79
N LEU A 259 14.55 5.97 12.02
CA LEU A 259 14.15 7.32 12.41
C LEU A 259 13.22 7.28 13.62
N GLY A 260 12.21 6.41 13.65
CA GLY A 260 11.35 6.21 14.81
C GLY A 260 12.15 5.88 16.08
N ALA A 261 13.02 4.87 16.00
CA ALA A 261 13.88 4.42 17.10
C ALA A 261 14.85 5.51 17.59
N THR A 262 15.29 6.40 16.68
CA THR A 262 16.20 7.50 16.99
C THR A 262 15.50 8.84 17.25
N ARG A 263 14.16 8.85 17.35
CA ARG A 263 13.33 10.06 17.57
C ARG A 263 13.51 11.14 16.50
N GLY A 264 13.60 10.72 15.24
CA GLY A 264 13.73 11.60 14.07
C GLY A 264 15.14 12.16 13.85
N ASP A 265 16.17 11.58 14.48
CA ASP A 265 17.55 12.06 14.37
C ASP A 265 18.20 11.57 13.06
N PHE A 266 18.00 12.33 11.99
CA PHE A 266 18.56 12.04 10.66
C PHE A 266 20.09 11.87 10.68
N ALA A 267 20.83 12.66 11.49
CA ALA A 267 22.29 12.56 11.56
C ALA A 267 22.73 11.21 12.14
N LYS A 268 22.01 10.70 13.16
CA LYS A 268 22.23 9.33 13.66
C LYS A 268 21.92 8.28 12.61
N VAL A 269 20.83 8.42 11.85
CA VAL A 269 20.49 7.44 10.81
C VAL A 269 21.50 7.46 9.66
N PHE A 270 22.05 8.62 9.29
CA PHE A 270 23.20 8.69 8.38
C PHE A 270 24.41 7.91 8.93
N ALA A 271 24.71 8.01 10.23
CA ALA A 271 25.79 7.26 10.85
C ALA A 271 25.51 5.75 10.88
N LEU A 272 24.26 5.33 11.11
CA LEU A 272 23.84 3.93 11.00
C LEU A 272 24.05 3.40 9.57
N CYS A 273 23.59 4.13 8.56
CA CYS A 273 23.79 3.75 7.15
C CYS A 273 25.29 3.68 6.78
N ALA A 274 26.16 4.50 7.38
CA ALA A 274 27.61 4.42 7.14
C ALA A 274 28.21 3.07 7.58
N GLY A 275 27.62 2.42 8.58
CA GLY A 275 27.99 1.08 9.03
C GLY A 275 27.48 -0.06 8.15
N VAL A 276 26.60 0.22 7.18
CA VAL A 276 26.09 -0.78 6.25
C VAL A 276 27.18 -1.21 5.25
N GLU A 277 27.16 -2.50 4.92
CA GLU A 277 28.04 -3.11 3.91
C GLU A 277 27.98 -2.33 2.59
N ALA A 278 29.13 -2.16 1.93
CA ALA A 278 29.27 -1.29 0.77
C ALA A 278 28.21 -1.52 -0.35
N PRO A 279 27.80 -2.76 -0.69
CA PRO A 279 26.79 -2.98 -1.72
C PRO A 279 25.39 -2.41 -1.39
N PHE A 280 25.04 -2.21 -0.12
CA PHE A 280 23.69 -1.78 0.31
C PHE A 280 23.66 -0.39 0.93
N ARG A 281 24.83 0.20 1.19
CA ARG A 281 24.98 1.50 1.83
C ARG A 281 24.27 2.63 1.07
N ALA A 282 24.40 2.64 -0.26
CA ALA A 282 23.73 3.62 -1.10
C ALA A 282 22.20 3.51 -0.98
N THR A 283 21.67 2.29 -0.96
CA THR A 283 20.24 2.02 -0.77
C THR A 283 19.75 2.52 0.59
N CYS A 284 20.50 2.30 1.67
CA CYS A 284 20.16 2.84 2.99
C CYS A 284 20.06 4.37 2.99
N TYR A 285 21.01 5.07 2.36
CA TYR A 285 20.92 6.53 2.22
C TYR A 285 19.76 6.99 1.33
N GLN A 286 19.43 6.24 0.27
CA GLN A 286 18.26 6.52 -0.57
C GLN A 286 16.96 6.36 0.21
N SER A 287 16.85 5.34 1.05
CA SER A 287 15.72 5.17 1.96
C SER A 287 15.58 6.36 2.91
N LEU A 288 16.68 6.84 3.49
CA LEU A 288 16.65 8.04 4.33
C LEU A 288 16.23 9.29 3.55
N GLY A 289 16.55 9.34 2.26
CA GLY A 289 16.09 10.35 1.32
C GLY A 289 14.59 10.33 1.09
N ARG A 290 14.02 9.15 0.88
CA ARG A 290 12.56 8.93 0.81
C ARG A 290 11.89 9.43 2.09
N ASP A 291 12.43 9.07 3.25
CA ASP A 291 11.92 9.56 4.54
C ASP A 291 12.04 11.08 4.69
N ALA A 292 13.13 11.69 4.22
CA ALA A 292 13.31 13.15 4.24
C ALA A 292 12.23 13.87 3.40
N ALA A 293 11.85 13.29 2.25
CA ALA A 293 10.77 13.81 1.42
C ALA A 293 9.40 13.62 2.09
N ALA A 294 9.12 12.43 2.62
CA ALA A 294 7.85 12.13 3.29
C ALA A 294 7.63 13.00 4.54
N VAL A 295 8.62 13.09 5.45
CA VAL A 295 8.52 13.88 6.69
C VAL A 295 8.40 15.38 6.40
N SER A 296 8.99 15.85 5.30
CA SER A 296 8.88 17.25 4.89
C SER A 296 7.58 17.58 4.15
N LEU A 297 6.70 16.60 3.93
CA LEU A 297 5.52 16.70 3.06
C LEU A 297 5.91 17.18 1.65
N ASN A 298 7.01 16.63 1.13
CA ASN A 298 7.61 16.94 -0.15
C ASN A 298 7.91 18.44 -0.36
N ARG A 299 8.27 19.17 0.71
CA ARG A 299 8.67 20.58 0.64
C ARG A 299 10.16 20.71 0.38
N VAL A 300 10.51 21.23 -0.81
CA VAL A 300 11.91 21.34 -1.29
C VAL A 300 12.89 21.88 -0.25
N PRO A 301 12.68 23.03 0.42
CA PRO A 301 13.67 23.56 1.36
C PRO A 301 13.93 22.64 2.55
N ALA A 302 12.87 22.02 3.08
CA ALA A 302 12.97 21.14 4.24
C ALA A 302 13.64 19.80 3.87
N THR A 303 13.29 19.22 2.71
CA THR A 303 13.96 18.01 2.18
C THR A 303 15.46 18.25 1.97
N VAL A 304 15.84 19.37 1.35
CA VAL A 304 17.26 19.73 1.14
C VAL A 304 17.99 19.90 2.47
N ALA A 305 17.37 20.57 3.45
CA ALA A 305 17.94 20.75 4.78
C ALA A 305 18.22 19.40 5.47
N MET A 306 17.28 18.45 5.41
CA MET A 306 17.47 17.10 5.97
C MET A 306 18.58 16.33 5.26
N CYS A 307 18.62 16.32 3.93
CA CYS A 307 19.69 15.63 3.20
C CYS A 307 21.07 16.27 3.42
N ASN A 308 21.16 17.57 3.71
CA ASN A 308 22.41 18.26 4.03
C ASN A 308 22.97 17.93 5.41
N LEU A 309 22.24 17.17 6.25
CA LEU A 309 22.80 16.60 7.48
C LEU A 309 23.82 15.48 7.19
N GLY A 310 23.84 14.95 5.96
CA GLY A 310 24.88 14.03 5.51
C GLY A 310 26.26 14.71 5.46
N THR A 311 27.27 14.08 6.05
CA THR A 311 28.62 14.67 6.22
C THR A 311 29.51 14.51 4.99
N GLY A 312 29.14 13.65 4.05
CA GLY A 312 29.92 13.32 2.85
C GLY A 312 29.11 13.41 1.56
N ARG A 313 29.81 13.48 0.41
CA ARG A 313 29.17 13.52 -0.92
C ARG A 313 28.28 12.29 -1.16
N GLU A 314 28.74 11.10 -0.79
CA GLU A 314 27.96 9.85 -0.97
C GLU A 314 26.62 9.90 -0.23
N GLN A 315 26.63 10.36 1.03
CA GLN A 315 25.44 10.48 1.88
C GLN A 315 24.44 11.46 1.28
N ARG A 316 24.90 12.69 1.02
CA ARG A 316 24.06 13.76 0.49
C ARG A 316 23.50 13.40 -0.88
N LEU A 317 24.33 12.83 -1.77
CA LEU A 317 23.89 12.45 -3.09
C LEU A 317 22.81 11.36 -3.05
N ASN A 318 23.03 10.29 -2.30
CA ASN A 318 22.08 9.19 -2.26
C ASN A 318 20.79 9.57 -1.51
N CYS A 319 20.87 10.39 -0.46
CA CYS A 319 19.69 10.97 0.17
C CYS A 319 18.86 11.76 -0.85
N VAL A 320 19.49 12.67 -1.61
CA VAL A 320 18.74 13.47 -2.57
C VAL A 320 18.21 12.64 -3.73
N LYS A 321 18.92 11.58 -4.16
CA LYS A 321 18.38 10.63 -5.14
C LYS A 321 17.10 9.99 -4.62
N GLY A 322 17.11 9.44 -3.41
CA GLY A 322 15.92 8.85 -2.79
C GLY A 322 14.77 9.84 -2.66
N ALA A 323 15.06 11.06 -2.20
CA ALA A 323 14.06 12.13 -2.12
C ALA A 323 13.48 12.51 -3.48
N ALA A 324 14.30 12.59 -4.53
CA ALA A 324 13.83 12.91 -5.87
C ALA A 324 12.93 11.80 -6.45
N LEU A 325 13.23 10.54 -6.16
CA LEU A 325 12.37 9.42 -6.51
C LEU A 325 11.02 9.52 -5.78
N ASP A 326 11.03 9.81 -4.48
CA ASP A 326 9.80 10.02 -3.71
C ASP A 326 8.92 11.14 -4.28
N PHE A 327 9.52 12.27 -4.69
CA PHE A 327 8.78 13.35 -5.37
C PHE A 327 8.13 12.89 -6.68
N LEU A 328 8.79 12.04 -7.47
CA LEU A 328 8.20 11.46 -8.68
C LEU A 328 6.99 10.60 -8.35
N TYR A 329 7.11 9.71 -7.36
CA TYR A 329 6.02 8.83 -6.94
C TYR A 329 4.85 9.61 -6.32
N PHE A 330 5.13 10.67 -5.54
CA PHE A 330 4.09 11.44 -4.88
C PHE A 330 3.30 12.32 -5.85
N TYR A 331 3.99 13.05 -6.74
CA TYR A 331 3.36 14.00 -7.65
C TYR A 331 3.00 13.41 -9.02
N HIS A 332 3.47 12.20 -9.35
CA HIS A 332 3.37 11.63 -10.70
C HIS A 332 3.88 12.59 -11.79
N SER A 333 4.92 13.34 -11.45
CA SER A 333 5.46 14.40 -12.29
C SER A 333 6.94 14.62 -11.99
N ASP A 334 7.72 14.87 -13.05
CA ASP A 334 9.12 15.25 -12.93
C ASP A 334 9.32 16.73 -12.54
N ALA A 335 8.29 17.58 -12.63
CA ALA A 335 8.42 19.00 -12.37
C ALA A 335 8.93 19.29 -10.95
N GLN A 336 8.27 18.74 -9.93
CA GLN A 336 8.62 18.96 -8.52
C GLN A 336 9.96 18.28 -8.17
N ALA A 337 10.25 17.11 -8.76
CA ALA A 337 11.54 16.45 -8.58
C ALA A 337 12.68 17.28 -9.21
N LEU A 338 12.45 17.93 -10.35
CA LEU A 338 13.42 18.84 -10.98
C LEU A 338 13.59 20.15 -10.20
N GLU A 339 12.53 20.66 -9.56
CA GLU A 339 12.62 21.78 -8.61
C GLU A 339 13.51 21.42 -7.41
N LEU A 340 13.32 20.23 -6.83
CA LEU A 340 14.21 19.71 -5.79
C LEU A 340 15.66 19.67 -6.27
N CYS A 341 15.91 19.10 -7.46
CA CYS A 341 17.27 19.05 -8.01
C CYS A 341 17.88 20.43 -8.24
N ALA A 342 17.09 21.42 -8.66
CA ALA A 342 17.56 22.79 -8.92
C ALA A 342 18.04 23.50 -7.64
N ALA A 343 17.46 23.18 -6.49
CA ALA A 343 17.82 23.75 -5.18
C ALA A 343 19.16 23.25 -4.64
N LEU A 344 19.79 22.25 -5.28
CA LEU A 344 21.04 21.64 -4.83
C LEU A 344 22.29 22.40 -5.30
N GLU A 345 23.41 22.15 -4.61
CA GLU A 345 24.74 22.52 -5.10
C GLU A 345 25.04 21.90 -6.48
N PRO A 346 25.82 22.57 -7.36
CA PRO A 346 25.98 22.16 -8.76
C PRO A 346 26.40 20.70 -8.95
N VAL A 347 27.25 20.19 -8.04
CA VAL A 347 27.80 18.84 -8.11
C VAL A 347 26.79 17.75 -7.75
N LEU A 348 25.71 18.05 -7.02
CA LEU A 348 24.62 17.12 -6.73
C LEU A 348 23.46 17.28 -7.72
N ARG A 349 23.25 18.50 -8.21
CA ARG A 349 22.19 18.84 -9.18
C ARG A 349 22.24 17.99 -10.45
N SER A 350 23.42 17.80 -11.03
CA SER A 350 23.60 16.98 -12.24
C SER A 350 23.13 15.54 -12.01
N ASP A 351 23.65 14.91 -10.95
CA ASP A 351 23.34 13.51 -10.63
C ASP A 351 21.87 13.29 -10.25
N CYS A 352 21.27 14.27 -9.55
CA CYS A 352 19.84 14.27 -9.25
C CYS A 352 18.99 14.29 -10.52
N ARG A 353 19.28 15.21 -11.46
CA ARG A 353 18.55 15.31 -12.73
C ARG A 353 18.67 14.04 -13.58
N SER A 354 19.86 13.44 -13.63
CA SER A 354 20.05 12.16 -14.33
C SER A 354 19.22 11.03 -13.71
N THR A 355 19.11 11.00 -12.38
CA THR A 355 18.30 10.01 -11.66
C THR A 355 16.81 10.18 -11.96
N VAL A 356 16.32 11.43 -11.93
CA VAL A 356 14.94 11.78 -12.28
C VAL A 356 14.63 11.36 -13.72
N ALA A 357 15.44 11.78 -14.69
CA ALA A 357 15.23 11.46 -16.10
C ALA A 357 15.31 9.96 -16.41
N ALA A 358 16.11 9.19 -15.67
CA ALA A 358 16.19 7.74 -15.84
C ALA A 358 14.94 7.02 -15.35
N THR A 359 14.36 7.51 -14.25
CA THR A 359 13.24 6.85 -13.56
C THR A 359 11.90 7.26 -14.14
N PHE A 360 11.72 8.54 -14.48
CA PHE A 360 10.46 9.04 -15.03
C PHE A 360 10.05 8.35 -16.34
N ARG A 361 10.99 7.78 -17.12
CA ARG A 361 10.67 6.97 -18.31
C ARG A 361 9.87 5.68 -18.02
N ARG A 362 9.70 5.31 -16.76
CA ARG A 362 8.95 4.13 -16.31
C ARG A 362 7.51 4.46 -15.89
N PHE A 363 7.22 5.74 -15.68
CA PHE A 363 5.87 6.30 -15.56
C PHE A 363 5.37 6.63 -16.97
#